data_AF-A0A8T6P6D8-F1
#
_entry.id   AF-A0A8T6P6D8-F1
#
_cell.length_a   1.000
_cell.length_b   1.000
_cell.length_c   1.000
_cell.angle_alpha   90.00
_cell.angle_beta   90.00
_cell.angle_gamma   90.00
#
_symmetry.space_group_name_H-M   'P 1'
#
loop_
_entity.id
_entity.type
_entity.pdbx_description
1 polymer ?
#
loop_
_entity_poly.entity_id
_entity_poly.type
_entity_poly.pdbx_seq_one_letter_code
_entity_poly.pdbx_strand_id
1 'polypeptide(L)'
;MSPIVRIALILGAVLLVLIVAGGVVFWQMMNQPMYRPGMVRAEQNLRGPLTPPNPQPADEMWWAVEDDIQLWHFSVGEGRPVLVVHGGPGYPYRQAWTGLNDLTDRYQFHYYDQRGCGQSTRPIDQLNSQNTYQNIKTLERTLGLGAQIAEIEPIRARTVTYSLMQCPGQPL
;
A
#
# COMPACT_ATOMS: atom_id res chain seq x y z
N MET A 1 46.53 -33.09 -26.98
CA MET A 1 46.11 -31.72 -26.58
C MET A 1 47.09 -31.21 -25.53
N SER A 2 47.71 -30.05 -25.73
CA SER A 2 48.75 -29.56 -24.81
C SER A 2 48.16 -29.13 -23.45
N PRO A 3 48.96 -29.13 -22.37
CA PRO A 3 48.52 -28.68 -21.05
C PRO A 3 47.93 -27.26 -21.06
N ILE A 4 48.49 -26.37 -21.89
CA ILE A 4 48.06 -24.99 -22.06
C ILE A 4 46.63 -24.93 -22.62
N VAL A 5 46.33 -25.74 -23.64
CA VAL A 5 44.98 -25.79 -24.23
C VAL A 5 43.95 -26.33 -23.23
N ARG A 6 44.32 -27.32 -22.41
CA ARG A 6 43.43 -27.84 -21.34
C ARG A 6 43.11 -26.78 -20.30
N ILE A 7 44.13 -26.03 -19.84
CA ILE A 7 43.94 -24.95 -18.86
C ILE A 7 43.05 -23.85 -19.44
N ALA A 8 43.29 -23.42 -20.68
CA ALA A 8 42.48 -22.40 -21.34
C ALA A 8 41.01 -22.80 -21.48
N LEU A 9 40.73 -24.06 -21.84
CA LEU A 9 39.35 -24.58 -21.92
C LEU A 9 38.66 -24.60 -20.55
N ILE A 10 39.37 -25.00 -19.49
CA ILE A 10 38.82 -24.99 -18.13
C ILE A 10 38.49 -23.57 -17.69
N LEU A 11 39.42 -22.61 -17.88
CA LEU A 11 39.19 -21.21 -17.53
C LEU A 11 38.03 -20.60 -18.32
N GLY A 12 37.93 -20.89 -19.62
CA GLY A 12 36.81 -20.46 -20.45
C GLY A 12 35.47 -21.03 -19.98
N ALA A 13 35.44 -22.31 -19.61
CA ALA A 13 34.24 -22.94 -19.06
C ALA A 13 33.84 -22.33 -17.70
N VAL A 14 34.80 -22.08 -16.81
CA VAL A 14 34.53 -21.42 -15.51
C VAL A 14 33.99 -20.01 -15.73
N LEU A 15 34.59 -19.22 -16.62
CA LEU A 15 34.12 -17.87 -16.94
C LEU A 15 32.68 -17.90 -17.50
N LEU A 16 32.38 -18.84 -18.40
CA LEU A 16 31.03 -19.02 -18.94
C LEU A 16 30.01 -19.33 -17.83
N VAL A 17 30.36 -20.25 -16.92
CA VAL A 17 29.49 -20.58 -15.78
C VAL A 17 29.24 -19.37 -14.90
N LEU A 18 30.26 -18.56 -14.62
CA LEU A 18 30.11 -17.34 -13.82
C LEU A 18 29.21 -16.30 -14.51
N ILE A 19 29.35 -16.12 -15.83
CA ILE A 19 28.50 -15.22 -16.61
C ILE A 19 27.04 -15.70 -16.58
N VAL A 20 26.80 -16.99 -16.79
CA VAL A 20 25.45 -17.57 -16.76
C VAL A 20 24.84 -17.45 -15.36
N ALA A 21 25.59 -17.82 -14.32
CA ALA A 21 25.13 -17.70 -12.94
C ALA A 21 24.81 -16.24 -12.58
N GLY A 22 25.69 -15.31 -12.96
CA GLY A 22 25.47 -13.88 -12.77
C GLY A 22 24.21 -13.39 -13.51
N GLY A 23 24.00 -13.83 -14.75
CA GLY A 23 22.80 -13.52 -15.54
C GLY A 23 21.52 -14.07 -14.90
N VAL A 24 21.53 -15.30 -14.39
CA VAL A 24 20.39 -15.90 -13.68
C VAL A 24 20.07 -15.14 -12.40
N VAL A 25 21.09 -14.82 -11.58
CA VAL A 25 20.90 -14.05 -10.35
C VAL A 25 20.34 -12.66 -10.65
N PHE A 26 20.88 -11.98 -11.66
CA PHE A 26 20.40 -10.67 -12.08
C PHE A 26 18.94 -10.74 -12.56
N TRP A 27 18.60 -11.73 -13.39
CA TRP A 27 17.23 -11.95 -13.87
C TRP A 27 16.26 -12.23 -12.72
N GLN A 28 16.65 -13.07 -11.76
CA GLN A 28 15.84 -13.33 -10.56
C GLN A 28 15.64 -12.07 -9.72
N MET A 29 16.68 -11.25 -9.56
CA MET A 29 16.61 -9.99 -8.82
C MET A 29 15.65 -8.98 -9.49
N MET A 30 15.70 -8.89 -10.83
CA MET A 30 14.84 -8.00 -11.61
C MET A 30 13.36 -8.42 -11.62
N ASN A 31 13.08 -9.72 -11.42
CA ASN A 31 11.72 -10.27 -11.41
C ASN A 31 11.10 -10.43 -10.02
N GLN A 32 11.74 -9.89 -8.98
CA GLN A 32 11.13 -9.93 -7.64
C GLN A 32 10.00 -8.91 -7.56
N PRO A 33 8.87 -9.26 -6.90
CA PRO A 33 7.80 -8.30 -6.68
C PRO A 33 8.27 -7.21 -5.72
N MET A 34 7.85 -5.97 -5.97
CA MET A 34 8.12 -4.82 -5.08
C MET A 34 7.35 -4.92 -3.77
N TYR A 35 6.28 -5.73 -3.72
CA TYR A 35 5.52 -6.05 -2.53
C TYR A 35 5.57 -7.55 -2.19
N ARG A 36 5.72 -7.89 -0.91
CA ARG A 36 5.56 -9.23 -0.36
C ARG A 36 4.71 -9.16 0.91
N PRO A 37 3.81 -10.14 1.14
CA PRO A 37 3.09 -10.24 2.40
C PRO A 37 4.04 -10.21 3.60
N GLY A 38 3.67 -9.47 4.65
CA GLY A 38 4.47 -9.30 5.86
C GLY A 38 5.42 -8.09 5.85
N MET A 39 5.68 -7.46 4.71
CA MET A 39 6.57 -6.29 4.66
C MET A 39 6.02 -5.08 5.44
N VAL A 40 4.71 -4.84 5.39
CA VAL A 40 4.07 -3.76 6.18
C VAL A 40 4.25 -4.00 7.67
N ARG A 41 3.99 -5.23 8.14
CA ARG A 41 4.20 -5.63 9.54
C ARG A 41 5.66 -5.47 9.99
N ALA A 42 6.61 -5.66 9.07
CA ALA A 42 8.02 -5.48 9.31
C ALA A 42 8.51 -4.04 9.04
N GLU A 43 7.60 -3.09 8.77
CA GLU A 43 7.88 -1.69 8.45
C GLU A 43 8.86 -1.51 7.28
N GLN A 44 8.84 -2.45 6.34
CA GLN A 44 9.71 -2.44 5.17
C GLN A 44 9.06 -1.68 4.02
N ASN A 45 9.86 -0.85 3.36
CA ASN A 45 9.44 -0.10 2.17
C ASN A 45 8.20 0.80 2.41
N LEU A 46 8.12 1.40 3.59
CA LEU A 46 7.14 2.43 3.93
C LEU A 46 7.77 3.82 3.90
N ARG A 47 6.95 4.86 3.71
CA ARG A 47 7.38 6.27 3.78
C ARG A 47 7.38 6.80 5.22
N GLY A 48 6.39 6.40 6.01
CA GLY A 48 6.19 6.82 7.38
C GLY A 48 5.88 5.64 8.33
N PRO A 49 5.70 5.93 9.63
CA PRO A 49 5.33 4.94 10.63
C PRO A 49 3.91 4.39 10.41
N LEU A 50 3.61 3.24 11.02
CA LEU A 50 2.26 2.66 11.02
C LEU A 50 1.27 3.37 11.96
N THR A 51 1.79 4.22 12.83
CA THR A 51 0.97 4.99 13.78
C THR A 51 0.58 6.32 13.14
N PRO A 52 -0.72 6.64 13.03
CA PRO A 52 -1.17 7.89 12.46
C PRO A 52 -0.81 9.09 13.37
N PRO A 53 -0.73 10.30 12.81
CA PRO A 53 -0.44 11.50 13.59
C PRO A 53 -1.55 11.84 14.60
N ASN A 54 -1.18 12.57 15.64
CA ASN A 54 -2.08 13.12 16.66
C ASN A 54 -1.67 14.59 16.91
N PRO A 55 -2.58 15.59 16.79
CA PRO A 55 -4.03 15.48 16.64
C PRO A 55 -4.49 15.09 15.23
N GLN A 56 -5.73 14.64 15.15
CA GLN A 56 -6.43 14.40 13.90
C GLN A 56 -7.10 15.67 13.38
N PRO A 57 -7.43 15.74 12.07
CA PRO A 57 -8.18 16.87 11.53
C PRO A 57 -9.49 17.07 12.29
N ALA A 58 -9.86 18.34 12.52
CA ALA A 58 -11.14 18.68 13.14
C ALA A 58 -12.33 18.43 12.19
N ASP A 59 -12.07 18.39 10.88
CA ASP A 59 -13.05 18.01 9.87
C ASP A 59 -13.20 16.49 9.85
N GLU A 60 -14.38 16.01 10.23
CA GLU A 60 -14.73 14.59 10.32
C GLU A 60 -14.72 13.86 8.96
N MET A 61 -14.58 14.56 7.83
CA MET A 61 -14.49 13.96 6.50
C MET A 61 -13.06 13.53 6.13
N TRP A 62 -12.08 13.77 7.01
CA TRP A 62 -10.67 13.48 6.74
C TRP A 62 -10.02 12.61 7.81
N TRP A 63 -9.29 11.60 7.35
CA TRP A 63 -8.36 10.84 8.18
C TRP A 63 -6.92 11.25 7.88
N ALA A 64 -6.20 11.77 8.88
CA ALA A 64 -4.75 11.92 8.74
C ALA A 64 -4.08 10.58 9.04
N VAL A 65 -3.31 10.08 8.06
CA VAL A 65 -2.59 8.80 8.12
C VAL A 65 -1.08 8.98 8.17
N GLU A 66 -0.58 10.11 7.67
CA GLU A 66 0.79 10.62 7.85
C GLU A 66 0.69 12.15 8.02
N ASP A 67 1.77 12.82 8.46
CA ASP A 67 1.75 14.26 8.77
C ASP A 67 1.23 15.14 7.62
N ASP A 68 1.52 14.74 6.38
CA ASP A 68 1.15 15.42 5.13
C ASP A 68 0.16 14.61 4.27
N ILE A 69 -0.35 13.46 4.75
CA ILE A 69 -1.31 12.64 4.00
C ILE A 69 -2.65 12.57 4.75
N GLN A 70 -3.68 13.09 4.07
CA GLN A 70 -5.05 13.04 4.50
C GLN A 70 -5.90 12.27 3.47
N LEU A 71 -6.76 11.41 3.99
CA LEU A 71 -7.69 10.62 3.19
C LEU A 71 -9.11 11.15 3.38
N TRP A 72 -9.75 11.49 2.26
CA TRP A 72 -11.16 11.86 2.26
C TRP A 72 -12.02 10.62 2.44
N HIS A 73 -13.07 10.72 3.25
CA HIS A 73 -14.01 9.63 3.47
C HIS A 73 -15.42 10.13 3.77
N PHE A 74 -16.37 9.22 3.63
CA PHE A 74 -17.74 9.37 4.12
C PHE A 74 -18.26 8.03 4.61
N SER A 75 -19.38 8.05 5.34
CA SER A 75 -20.01 6.81 5.81
C SER A 75 -21.52 6.87 5.76
N VAL A 76 -22.15 5.69 5.65
CA VAL A 76 -23.60 5.52 5.67
C VAL A 76 -23.96 4.33 6.55
N GLY A 77 -25.01 4.51 7.35
CA GLY A 77 -25.50 3.50 8.29
C GLY A 77 -24.91 3.62 9.67
N GLU A 78 -25.36 2.73 10.55
CA GLU A 78 -25.00 2.66 11.96
C GLU A 78 -24.70 1.19 12.33
N GLY A 79 -23.87 0.99 13.35
CA GLY A 79 -23.52 -0.34 13.86
C GLY A 79 -22.11 -0.78 13.47
N ARG A 80 -21.97 -2.03 13.00
CA ARG A 80 -20.66 -2.66 12.81
C ARG A 80 -19.89 -2.00 11.66
N PRO A 81 -18.66 -1.49 11.88
CA PRO A 81 -17.94 -0.76 10.85
C PRO A 81 -17.45 -1.70 9.75
N VAL A 82 -17.67 -1.31 8.49
CA VAL A 82 -17.20 -2.00 7.29
C VAL A 82 -16.43 -1.02 6.44
N LEU A 83 -15.16 -1.30 6.16
CA LEU A 83 -14.35 -0.49 5.26
C LEU A 83 -14.53 -0.97 3.82
N VAL A 84 -14.99 -0.07 2.93
CA VAL A 84 -15.10 -0.31 1.50
C VAL A 84 -13.83 0.17 0.81
N VAL A 85 -13.00 -0.77 0.38
CA VAL A 85 -11.76 -0.50 -0.36
C VAL A 85 -12.07 -0.54 -1.86
N HIS A 86 -11.82 0.56 -2.58
CA HIS A 86 -12.05 0.59 -4.01
C HIS A 86 -10.98 -0.20 -4.79
N GLY A 87 -11.36 -0.71 -5.97
CA GLY A 87 -10.44 -1.39 -6.89
C GLY A 87 -9.66 -0.41 -7.80
N GLY A 88 -8.93 -0.96 -8.79
CA GLY A 88 -8.33 -0.15 -9.87
C GLY A 88 -9.40 0.40 -10.83
N PRO A 89 -9.21 1.53 -11.53
CA PRO A 89 -7.99 2.34 -11.75
C PRO A 89 -7.89 3.59 -10.82
N GLY A 90 -8.27 3.47 -9.54
CA GLY A 90 -8.23 4.62 -8.62
C GLY A 90 -9.46 5.54 -8.73
N TYR A 91 -10.62 4.95 -9.07
CA TYR A 91 -11.89 5.67 -9.12
C TYR A 91 -12.66 5.46 -7.82
N PRO A 92 -12.65 6.44 -6.89
CA PRO A 92 -13.36 6.28 -5.64
C PRO A 92 -14.87 6.36 -5.81
N TYR A 93 -15.58 5.79 -4.85
CA TYR A 93 -17.03 5.85 -4.79
C TYR A 93 -17.48 7.25 -4.38
N ARG A 94 -18.38 7.86 -5.15
CA ARG A 94 -18.95 9.19 -4.84
C ARG A 94 -20.27 9.12 -4.08
N GLN A 95 -20.86 7.94 -4.04
CA GLN A 95 -22.11 7.65 -3.34
C GLN A 95 -22.03 6.23 -2.77
N ALA A 96 -22.75 6.00 -1.69
CA ALA A 96 -22.87 4.66 -1.12
C ALA A 96 -23.52 3.71 -2.14
N TRP A 97 -23.16 2.43 -2.07
CA TRP A 97 -23.75 1.42 -2.94
C TRP A 97 -25.20 1.20 -2.54
N THR A 98 -26.12 1.46 -3.49
CA THR A 98 -27.56 1.28 -3.28
C THR A 98 -27.93 -0.14 -2.88
N GLY A 99 -27.17 -1.14 -3.35
CA GLY A 99 -27.35 -2.55 -2.97
C GLY A 99 -27.03 -2.88 -1.51
N LEU A 100 -26.47 -1.94 -0.73
CA LEU A 100 -26.17 -2.11 0.69
C LEU A 100 -27.16 -1.38 1.61
N ASN A 101 -28.15 -0.67 1.06
CA ASN A 101 -29.09 0.14 1.84
C ASN A 101 -29.83 -0.66 2.92
N ASP A 102 -30.26 -1.89 2.63
CA ASP A 102 -31.00 -2.74 3.59
C ASP A 102 -30.12 -3.30 4.73
N LEU A 103 -28.83 -2.96 4.73
CA LEU A 103 -27.86 -3.37 5.74
C LEU A 103 -27.41 -2.21 6.63
N THR A 104 -27.83 -0.97 6.35
CA THR A 104 -27.35 0.24 7.04
C THR A 104 -27.87 0.38 8.47
N ASP A 105 -28.84 -0.45 8.87
CA ASP A 105 -29.32 -0.57 10.26
C ASP A 105 -28.40 -1.44 11.14
N ARG A 106 -27.53 -2.25 10.52
CA ARG A 106 -26.63 -3.20 11.20
C ARG A 106 -25.15 -2.91 10.97
N TYR A 107 -24.84 -2.23 9.87
CA TYR A 107 -23.49 -1.94 9.44
C TYR A 107 -23.33 -0.46 9.07
N GLN A 108 -22.22 0.12 9.50
CA GLN A 108 -21.75 1.42 9.06
C GLN A 108 -20.69 1.23 7.99
N PHE A 109 -21.03 1.54 6.74
CA PHE A 109 -20.12 1.42 5.61
C PHE A 109 -19.30 2.70 5.47
N HIS A 110 -17.98 2.57 5.56
CA HIS A 110 -17.04 3.65 5.34
C HIS A 110 -16.44 3.53 3.95
N TYR A 111 -16.60 4.59 3.16
CA TYR A 111 -16.03 4.73 1.84
C TYR A 111 -14.94 5.79 1.91
N TYR A 112 -13.81 5.55 1.26
CA TYR A 112 -12.71 6.50 1.26
C TYR A 112 -12.01 6.52 -0.10
N ASP A 113 -11.34 7.63 -0.35
CA ASP A 113 -10.49 7.80 -1.50
C ASP A 113 -9.08 7.30 -1.11
N GLN A 114 -8.56 6.27 -1.77
CA GLN A 114 -7.16 5.87 -1.55
C GLN A 114 -6.23 7.04 -1.86
N ARG A 115 -5.07 7.10 -1.19
CA ARG A 115 -4.06 8.12 -1.50
C ARG A 115 -3.77 8.19 -3.00
N GLY A 116 -3.61 9.40 -3.53
CA GLY A 116 -3.47 9.64 -4.96
C GLY A 116 -4.79 9.77 -5.74
N CYS A 117 -5.93 9.43 -5.13
CA CYS A 117 -7.23 9.38 -5.80
C CYS A 117 -8.21 10.45 -5.27
N GLY A 118 -9.21 10.80 -6.09
CA GLY A 118 -10.34 11.65 -5.70
C GLY A 118 -9.97 12.93 -4.95
N GLN A 119 -10.45 13.10 -3.73
CA GLN A 119 -10.20 14.24 -2.85
C GLN A 119 -9.00 14.02 -1.91
N SER A 120 -8.54 12.79 -1.72
CA SER A 120 -7.37 12.46 -0.90
C SER A 120 -6.08 13.11 -1.40
N THR A 121 -5.11 13.26 -0.50
CA THR A 121 -3.78 13.80 -0.79
C THR A 121 -3.16 13.07 -1.99
N ARG A 122 -2.54 13.85 -2.88
CA ARG A 122 -1.70 13.38 -3.99
C ARG A 122 -0.23 13.70 -3.69
N PRO A 123 0.47 12.81 -2.98
CA PRO A 123 1.83 13.07 -2.51
C PRO A 123 2.87 13.08 -3.65
N ILE A 124 2.54 12.47 -4.79
CA ILE A 124 3.34 12.53 -6.01
C ILE A 124 2.41 12.78 -7.20
N ASP A 125 2.79 13.76 -8.01
CA ASP A 125 2.16 14.10 -9.29
C ASP A 125 3.15 13.93 -10.46
N GLN A 126 4.45 13.99 -10.18
CA GLN A 126 5.54 13.83 -11.16
C GLN A 126 6.73 13.07 -10.56
N LEU A 127 7.47 12.35 -11.42
CA LEU A 127 8.69 11.63 -11.06
C LEU A 127 9.87 12.24 -11.82
N ASN A 128 10.67 13.06 -11.13
CA ASN A 128 11.67 13.92 -11.76
C ASN A 128 13.08 13.29 -11.84
N SER A 129 13.31 12.11 -11.27
CA SER A 129 14.62 11.47 -11.34
C SER A 129 14.86 10.85 -12.72
N GLN A 130 16.06 11.00 -13.27
CA GLN A 130 16.49 10.20 -14.42
C GLN A 130 16.75 8.73 -14.03
N ASN A 131 16.82 8.43 -12.73
CA ASN A 131 17.01 7.08 -12.23
C ASN A 131 15.65 6.37 -12.08
N THR A 132 15.31 5.53 -13.05
CA THR A 132 14.07 4.74 -13.07
C THR A 132 13.88 3.91 -11.80
N TYR A 133 14.95 3.34 -11.24
CA TYR A 133 14.85 2.54 -10.03
C TYR A 133 14.45 3.38 -8.81
N GLN A 134 14.98 4.60 -8.69
CA GLN A 134 14.57 5.52 -7.62
C GLN A 134 13.12 5.97 -7.80
N ASN A 135 12.69 6.25 -9.03
CA ASN A 135 11.31 6.58 -9.33
C ASN A 135 10.35 5.45 -8.91
N ILE A 136 10.68 4.20 -9.23
CA ILE A 136 9.87 3.04 -8.83
C ILE A 136 9.84 2.88 -7.31
N LYS A 137 10.97 3.07 -6.61
CA LYS A 137 11.00 3.06 -5.14
C LYS A 137 10.12 4.14 -4.53
N THR A 138 10.20 5.37 -5.04
CA THR A 138 9.38 6.49 -4.57
C THR A 138 7.91 6.18 -4.81
N LEU A 139 7.55 5.68 -5.99
CA LEU A 139 6.19 5.29 -6.33
C LEU A 139 5.67 4.21 -5.37
N GLU A 140 6.41 3.12 -5.18
CA GLU A 140 6.00 1.98 -4.34
C GLU A 140 5.86 2.35 -2.86
N ARG A 141 6.80 3.13 -2.31
CA ARG A 141 6.73 3.57 -0.90
C ARG A 141 5.61 4.58 -0.66
N THR A 142 5.23 5.32 -1.70
CA THR A 142 4.28 6.43 -1.57
C THR A 142 2.85 6.01 -1.92
N LEU A 143 2.63 5.39 -3.08
CA LEU A 143 1.32 5.01 -3.62
C LEU A 143 1.14 3.49 -3.78
N GLY A 144 2.19 2.69 -3.57
CA GLY A 144 2.16 1.24 -3.77
C GLY A 144 1.31 0.49 -2.73
N LEU A 145 1.20 -0.83 -2.92
CA LEU A 145 0.37 -1.69 -2.07
C LEU A 145 0.77 -1.64 -0.59
N GLY A 146 2.06 -1.53 -0.30
CA GLY A 146 2.54 -1.45 1.07
C GLY A 146 2.00 -0.22 1.81
N ALA A 147 2.00 0.93 1.14
CA ALA A 147 1.48 2.18 1.68
C ALA A 147 -0.04 2.10 1.90
N GLN A 148 -0.79 1.60 0.91
CA GLN A 148 -2.25 1.47 1.03
C GLN A 148 -2.66 0.49 2.13
N ILE A 149 -1.94 -0.63 2.29
CA ILE A 149 -2.20 -1.60 3.36
C ILE A 149 -1.84 -1.00 4.74
N ALA A 150 -0.78 -0.20 4.83
CA ALA A 150 -0.38 0.46 6.07
C ALA A 150 -1.47 1.41 6.62
N GLU A 151 -2.30 1.98 5.75
CA GLU A 151 -3.41 2.86 6.15
C GLU A 151 -4.61 2.12 6.75
N ILE A 152 -4.82 0.86 6.37
CA ILE A 152 -6.02 0.10 6.73
C ILE A 152 -6.13 -0.12 8.24
N GLU A 153 -5.04 -0.45 8.93
CA GLU A 153 -5.07 -0.72 10.37
C GLU A 153 -5.41 0.53 11.21
N PRO A 154 -4.76 1.69 10.99
CA PRO A 154 -5.17 2.95 11.62
C PRO A 154 -6.63 3.33 11.37
N ILE A 155 -7.11 3.14 10.13
CA ILE A 155 -8.51 3.38 9.76
C ILE A 155 -9.44 2.43 10.54
N ARG A 156 -9.11 1.13 10.56
CA ARG A 156 -9.89 0.11 11.30
C ARG A 156 -9.97 0.43 12.78
N ALA A 157 -8.84 0.74 13.42
CA ALA A 157 -8.81 1.08 14.84
C ALA A 157 -9.72 2.27 15.16
N ARG A 158 -9.75 3.27 14.27
CA ARG A 158 -10.59 4.45 14.40
C ARG A 158 -12.07 4.17 14.20
N THR A 159 -12.45 3.51 13.11
CA THR A 159 -13.86 3.24 12.81
C THR A 159 -14.49 2.37 13.89
N VAL A 160 -13.74 1.41 14.44
CA VAL A 160 -14.14 0.65 15.63
C VAL A 160 -14.30 1.55 16.86
N THR A 161 -13.33 2.43 17.13
CA THR A 161 -13.40 3.33 18.29
C THR A 161 -14.62 4.26 18.23
N TYR A 162 -14.93 4.85 17.08
CA TYR A 162 -16.12 5.69 16.91
C TYR A 162 -17.41 4.89 17.04
N SER A 163 -17.48 3.70 16.45
CA SER A 163 -18.64 2.81 16.57
C SER A 163 -18.95 2.47 18.04
N LEU A 164 -17.91 2.17 18.85
CA LEU A 164 -18.08 1.91 20.28
C LEU A 164 -18.55 3.13 21.08
N MET A 165 -18.14 4.35 20.69
CA MET A 165 -18.61 5.59 21.31
C MET A 165 -20.08 5.89 20.96
N GLN A 166 -20.48 5.61 19.73
CA GLN A 166 -21.84 5.88 19.23
C GLN A 166 -22.86 4.82 19.68
N CYS A 167 -22.42 3.58 19.92
CA CYS A 167 -23.28 2.44 20.27
C CYS A 167 -22.69 1.61 21.44
N PRO A 168 -22.75 2.12 22.68
CA PRO A 168 -22.21 1.40 23.83
C PRO A 168 -22.97 0.08 24.07
N GLY A 169 -22.29 -1.05 23.88
CA GLY A 169 -22.81 -2.39 24.18
C GLY A 169 -22.94 -3.36 23.00
N GLN A 170 -22.53 -2.99 21.77
CA GLN A 170 -22.45 -3.97 20.69
C GLN A 170 -21.25 -4.93 20.87
N PRO A 171 -21.44 -6.26 20.72
CA PRO A 171 -20.34 -7.21 20.71
C PRO A 171 -19.49 -7.05 19.44
N LEU A 172 -18.16 -7.14 19.60
CA LEU A 172 -17.17 -7.14 18.50
C LEU A 172 -17.34 -8.37 17.59
#